data_AF-A0A9E0RC34-F1
#
_entry.id   AF-A0A9E0RC34-F1
#
_cell.length_a   1.000
_cell.length_b   1.000
_cell.length_c   1.000
_cell.angle_alpha   90.00
_cell.angle_beta   90.00
_cell.angle_gamma   90.00
#
_symmetry.space_group_name_H-M   'P 1'
#
loop_
_entity.id
_entity.type
_entity.pdbx_description
1 polymer ?
#
loop_
_entity_poly.entity_id
_entity_poly.type
_entity_poly.pdbx_seq_one_letter_code
_entity_poly.pdbx_strand_id
1 'polypeptide(L)'
;MTDRKRYSLSDLVAQCDLSAPMPEAFREWDQMVPVGLEQEITQQAADVILQAIRVFESQELAFKWLQCPVPALDGEKPFDLLGTDEGCSLVTSAIQKIAWGDFS
;
A
#
# COMPACT_ATOMS: atom_id res chain seq x y z
N MET A 1 0.40 -27.89 42.33
CA MET A 1 0.59 -27.93 40.86
C MET A 1 -0.76 -27.64 40.24
N THR A 2 -0.94 -26.49 39.61
CA THR A 2 -2.23 -26.11 39.01
C THR A 2 -2.45 -26.86 37.71
N ASP A 3 -3.55 -27.59 37.63
CA ASP A 3 -4.01 -28.31 36.44
C ASP A 3 -4.19 -27.32 35.28
N ARG A 4 -3.42 -27.49 34.19
CA ARG A 4 -3.56 -26.65 32.99
C ARG A 4 -4.71 -27.21 32.16
N LYS A 5 -5.85 -26.52 32.19
CA LYS A 5 -6.95 -26.77 31.26
C LYS A 5 -6.45 -26.68 29.82
N ARG A 6 -6.69 -27.74 29.05
CA ARG A 6 -6.47 -27.75 27.60
C ARG A 6 -7.73 -27.23 26.93
N TYR A 7 -7.57 -26.32 25.99
CA TYR A 7 -8.66 -25.77 25.19
C TYR A 7 -8.39 -26.06 23.72
N SER A 8 -9.43 -26.41 22.96
CA SER A 8 -9.40 -26.42 21.50
C SER A 8 -9.86 -25.07 20.96
N LEU A 9 -9.30 -24.65 19.81
CA LEU A 9 -9.74 -23.43 19.11
C LEU A 9 -11.26 -23.47 18.85
N SER A 10 -11.78 -24.63 18.46
CA SER A 10 -13.21 -24.84 18.23
C SER A 10 -14.06 -24.51 19.46
N ASP A 11 -13.62 -24.94 20.64
CA ASP A 11 -14.35 -24.77 21.89
C ASP A 11 -14.35 -23.31 22.32
N LEU A 12 -13.25 -22.59 22.08
CA LEU A 12 -13.13 -21.16 22.38
C LEU A 12 -14.01 -20.32 21.45
N VAL A 13 -14.02 -20.63 20.15
CA VAL A 13 -14.86 -19.92 19.17
C VAL A 13 -16.35 -20.15 19.45
N ALA A 14 -16.74 -21.35 19.88
CA ALA A 14 -18.13 -21.66 20.25
C ALA A 14 -18.63 -20.89 21.48
N GLN A 15 -17.72 -20.35 22.31
CA GLN A 15 -18.04 -19.52 23.48
C GLN A 15 -18.21 -18.03 23.12
N CYS A 16 -17.89 -17.63 21.89
CA CYS A 16 -18.06 -16.25 21.45
C CYS A 16 -19.54 -15.93 21.20
N ASP A 17 -20.01 -14.82 21.77
CA ASP A 17 -21.30 -14.23 21.41
C ASP A 17 -21.13 -13.38 20.14
N LEU A 18 -21.63 -13.87 19.01
CA LEU A 18 -21.56 -13.17 17.71
C LEU A 18 -22.47 -11.94 17.65
N SER A 19 -23.38 -11.77 18.61
CA SER A 19 -24.25 -10.61 18.72
C SER A 19 -23.69 -9.53 19.65
N ALA A 20 -22.58 -9.81 20.34
CA ALA A 20 -21.95 -8.85 21.22
C ALA A 20 -21.49 -7.62 20.42
N PRO A 21 -21.89 -6.41 20.84
CA PRO A 21 -21.42 -5.19 20.18
C PRO A 21 -19.92 -5.03 20.41
N MET A 22 -19.23 -4.49 19.40
CA MET A 22 -17.81 -4.15 19.50
C MET A 22 -17.57 -3.29 20.76
N PRO A 23 -16.72 -3.72 21.70
CA PRO A 23 -16.49 -2.95 22.92
C PRO A 23 -15.91 -1.57 22.61
N GLU A 24 -16.27 -0.58 23.42
CA GLU A 24 -15.93 0.83 23.16
C GLU A 24 -14.41 1.06 23.04
N ALA A 25 -13.62 0.38 23.88
CA ALA A 25 -12.15 0.42 23.78
C ALA A 25 -11.61 -0.08 22.42
N PHE A 26 -12.25 -1.06 21.79
CA PHE A 26 -11.84 -1.53 20.45
C PHE A 26 -12.36 -0.60 19.35
N ARG A 27 -13.50 0.07 19.54
CA ARG A 27 -13.98 1.11 18.61
C ARG A 27 -13.06 2.31 18.60
N GLU A 28 -12.54 2.71 19.75
CA GLU A 28 -11.54 3.78 19.84
C GLU A 28 -10.29 3.40 19.05
N TRP A 29 -9.77 2.18 19.22
CA TRP A 29 -8.61 1.67 18.47
C TRP A 29 -8.85 1.60 16.95
N ASP A 30 -10.02 1.15 16.51
CA ASP A 30 -10.43 1.12 15.10
C ASP A 30 -10.51 2.53 14.48
N GLN A 31 -10.83 3.54 15.30
CA GLN A 31 -10.94 4.94 14.90
C GLN A 31 -9.67 5.75 15.13
N MET A 32 -8.60 5.13 15.63
CA MET A 32 -7.33 5.83 15.82
C MET A 32 -6.76 6.22 14.46
N VAL A 33 -6.19 7.44 14.40
CA VAL A 33 -5.39 7.86 13.25
C VAL A 33 -4.20 6.88 13.13
N PRO A 34 -3.84 6.41 11.93
CA PRO A 34 -2.66 5.58 11.73
C PRO A 34 -1.43 6.25 12.36
N VAL A 35 -0.82 5.58 13.36
CA VAL A 35 0.38 6.07 14.06
C VAL A 35 1.66 5.40 13.55
N GLY A 36 1.54 4.45 12.61
CA GLY A 36 2.66 3.77 11.95
C GLY A 36 3.10 4.48 10.66
N LEU A 37 4.21 4.03 10.07
CA LEU A 37 4.63 4.39 8.70
C LEU A 37 3.73 3.78 7.61
N GLU A 38 2.48 3.49 7.95
CA GLU A 38 1.46 3.02 7.03
C GLU A 38 1.18 4.18 6.07
N GLN A 39 1.89 4.20 4.96
CA GLN A 39 1.61 5.15 3.91
C GLN A 39 0.23 4.78 3.37
N GLU A 40 -0.77 5.60 3.67
CA GLU A 40 -2.05 5.58 2.99
C GLU A 40 -1.78 6.02 1.55
N ILE A 41 -1.29 5.07 0.73
CA ILE A 41 -1.13 5.29 -0.69
C ILE A 41 -2.52 5.26 -1.30
N THR A 42 -2.81 6.24 -2.15
CA THR A 42 -4.08 6.27 -2.87
C THR A 42 -4.18 5.04 -3.79
N GLN A 43 -5.40 4.61 -4.11
CA GLN A 43 -5.60 3.55 -5.10
C GLN A 43 -4.91 3.90 -6.43
N GLN A 44 -4.97 5.17 -6.81
CA GLN A 44 -4.27 5.68 -7.99
C GLN A 44 -2.75 5.45 -7.91
N ALA A 45 -2.11 5.78 -6.79
CA ALA A 45 -0.69 5.53 -6.59
C ALA A 45 -0.34 4.04 -6.70
N ALA A 46 -1.16 3.16 -6.13
CA ALA A 46 -1.00 1.72 -6.23
C ALA A 46 -1.11 1.24 -7.70
N ASP A 47 -2.05 1.77 -8.46
CA ASP A 47 -2.22 1.46 -9.88
C ASP A 47 -1.00 1.88 -10.72
N VAL A 48 -0.42 3.05 -10.44
CA VAL A 48 0.81 3.52 -11.10
C VAL A 48 1.99 2.59 -10.81
N ILE A 49 2.15 2.13 -9.56
CA ILE A 49 3.21 1.18 -9.19
C ILE A 49 3.04 -0.14 -9.94
N LEU A 50 1.81 -0.67 -9.99
CA LEU A 50 1.52 -1.90 -10.74
C LEU A 50 1.75 -1.73 -12.25
N GLN A 51 1.46 -0.55 -12.79
CA GLN A 51 1.78 -0.22 -14.19
C GLN A 51 3.30 -0.22 -14.42
N ALA A 52 4.08 0.39 -13.52
CA ALA A 52 5.53 0.39 -13.62
C ALA A 52 6.08 -1.04 -13.64
N ILE A 53 5.65 -1.90 -12.72
CA ILE A 53 6.07 -3.32 -12.67
C ILE A 53 5.76 -4.04 -13.98
N ARG A 54 4.60 -3.76 -14.60
CA ARG A 54 4.24 -4.32 -15.90
C ARG A 54 5.14 -3.84 -17.04
N VAL A 55 5.47 -2.55 -17.09
CA VAL A 55 6.30 -1.97 -18.16
C VAL A 55 7.77 -2.38 -18.03
N PHE A 56 8.29 -2.44 -16.81
CA PHE A 56 9.68 -2.84 -16.56
C PHE A 56 9.86 -4.37 -16.49
N GLU A 57 8.77 -5.13 -16.48
CA GLU A 57 8.73 -6.60 -16.38
C GLU A 57 9.52 -7.18 -15.19
N SER A 58 9.86 -6.34 -14.22
CA SER A 58 10.61 -6.67 -13.02
C SER A 58 10.21 -5.71 -11.90
N GLN A 59 9.83 -6.29 -10.77
CA GLN A 59 9.55 -5.52 -9.57
C GLN A 59 10.80 -4.77 -9.11
N GLU A 60 11.98 -5.39 -9.11
CA GLU A 60 13.20 -4.71 -8.64
C GLU A 60 13.56 -3.52 -9.52
N LEU A 61 13.45 -3.66 -10.85
CA LEU A 61 13.75 -2.56 -11.78
C LEU A 61 12.72 -1.44 -11.68
N ALA A 62 11.43 -1.78 -11.56
CA ALA A 62 10.37 -0.79 -11.36
C ALA A 62 10.59 0.01 -10.08
N PHE A 63 10.84 -0.66 -8.94
CA PHE A 63 11.09 0.03 -7.67
C PHE A 63 12.38 0.86 -7.70
N LYS A 64 13.44 0.35 -8.35
CA LYS A 64 14.67 1.11 -8.55
C LYS A 64 14.40 2.39 -9.34
N TRP A 65 13.66 2.30 -10.44
CA TRP A 65 13.30 3.48 -11.25
C TRP A 65 12.44 4.47 -10.45
N LEU A 66 11.45 3.99 -9.71
CA LEU A 66 10.56 4.81 -8.87
C LEU A 66 11.31 5.59 -7.77
N GLN A 67 12.48 5.10 -7.34
CA GLN A 67 13.32 5.73 -6.32
C GLN A 67 14.44 6.62 -6.90
N CYS A 68 14.63 6.61 -8.23
CA CYS A 68 15.65 7.40 -8.89
C CYS A 68 15.07 8.73 -9.39
N PRO A 69 15.84 9.84 -9.32
CA PRO A 69 15.54 11.07 -10.05
C PRO A 69 15.31 10.81 -11.54
N VAL A 70 14.17 11.25 -12.07
CA VAL A 70 13.82 11.08 -13.49
C VAL A 70 13.84 12.43 -14.20
N PRO A 71 14.70 12.64 -15.22
CA PRO A 71 14.77 13.93 -15.92
C PRO A 71 13.46 14.41 -16.54
N ALA A 72 12.62 13.47 -17.01
CA ALA A 72 11.29 13.79 -17.57
C ALA A 72 10.26 14.25 -16.52
N LEU A 73 10.60 14.14 -15.23
CA LEU A 73 9.82 14.59 -14.08
C LEU A 73 10.56 15.70 -13.33
N ASP A 74 11.27 16.57 -14.07
CA ASP A 74 12.10 17.66 -13.53
C ASP A 74 13.18 17.22 -12.52
N GLY A 75 13.59 15.95 -12.57
CA GLY A 75 14.57 15.37 -11.64
C GLY A 75 13.97 14.92 -10.31
N GLU A 76 12.65 14.98 -10.16
CA GLU A 76 11.97 14.39 -9.00
C GLU A 76 11.96 12.86 -9.07
N LYS A 77 11.84 12.23 -7.90
CA LYS A 77 11.62 10.78 -7.84
C LYS A 77 10.14 10.50 -8.04
N PRO A 78 9.78 9.51 -8.85
CA PRO A 78 8.38 9.12 -9.01
C PRO A 78 7.65 8.89 -7.69
N PHE A 79 8.27 8.23 -6.70
CA PHE A 79 7.66 8.01 -5.38
C PHE A 79 7.26 9.28 -4.66
N ASP A 80 8.04 10.36 -4.80
CA ASP A 80 7.77 11.62 -4.12
C ASP A 80 6.56 12.35 -4.75
N LEU A 81 6.19 11.99 -5.98
CA LEU A 81 5.05 12.56 -6.71
C LEU A 81 3.74 11.79 -6.50
N LEU A 82 3.78 10.51 -6.11
CA LEU A 82 2.59 9.65 -5.97
C LEU A 82 1.63 10.06 -4.84
N GLY A 83 1.99 11.06 -4.03
CA GLY A 83 1.10 11.61 -2.99
C GLY A 83 -0.05 12.48 -3.52
N THR A 84 -0.08 12.79 -4.83
CA THR A 84 -1.11 13.63 -5.45
C THR A 84 -1.63 13.02 -6.76
N ASP A 85 -2.86 13.34 -7.13
CA ASP A 85 -3.46 12.86 -8.40
C ASP A 85 -2.71 13.39 -9.63
N GLU A 86 -2.24 14.63 -9.55
CA GLU A 86 -1.43 15.27 -10.59
C GLU A 86 -0.08 14.56 -10.74
N GLY A 87 0.62 14.33 -9.63
CA GLY A 87 1.87 13.58 -9.64
C GLY A 87 1.71 12.14 -10.15
N CYS A 88 0.62 11.46 -9.79
CA CYS A 88 0.30 10.15 -10.36
C CYS A 88 0.14 10.21 -11.89
N SER A 89 -0.59 11.21 -12.39
CA SER A 89 -0.81 11.41 -13.83
C SER A 89 0.49 11.69 -14.59
N LEU A 90 1.41 12.45 -13.99
CA LEU A 90 2.74 12.72 -14.54
C LEU A 90 3.58 11.44 -14.61
N VAL A 91 3.64 10.68 -13.52
CA VAL A 91 4.40 9.43 -13.47
C VAL A 91 3.84 8.39 -14.44
N THR A 92 2.51 8.24 -14.53
CA THR A 92 1.85 7.38 -15.54
C THR A 92 2.27 7.77 -16.96
N SER A 93 2.29 9.06 -17.28
CA SER A 93 2.70 9.56 -18.59
C SER A 93 4.16 9.23 -18.90
N ALA A 94 5.05 9.36 -17.91
CA ALA A 94 6.45 8.98 -18.04
C ALA A 94 6.63 7.46 -18.27
N ILE A 95 5.89 6.63 -17.53
CA ILE A 95 5.90 5.16 -17.70
C ILE A 95 5.38 4.76 -19.09
N GLN A 96 4.32 5.42 -19.58
CA GLN A 96 3.81 5.18 -20.92
C GLN A 96 4.84 5.51 -22.00
N LYS A 97 5.50 6.66 -21.89
CA LYS A 97 6.60 7.04 -22.80
C LYS A 97 7.68 5.96 -22.86
N ILE A 98 8.09 5.42 -21.71
CA ILE A 98 9.03 4.29 -21.64
C ILE A 98 8.49 3.04 -22.35
N ALA A 99 7.22 2.68 -22.13
CA ALA A 99 6.59 1.52 -22.76
C ALA A 99 6.56 1.62 -24.30
N TRP A 100 6.43 2.82 -24.84
CA TRP A 100 6.41 3.08 -26.28
C TRP A 100 7.81 3.39 -26.87
N GLY A 101 8.84 3.50 -26.03
CA GLY A 101 10.18 3.92 -26.45
C GLY A 101 10.25 5.38 -26.91
N ASP A 102 9.34 6.22 -26.42
CA ASP A 102 9.31 7.66 -26.71
C ASP A 102 10.10 8.41 -25.63
N PHE A 103 11.18 9.09 -26.04
CA PHE A 103 12.10 9.82 -25.15
C PHE A 103 12.02 11.35 -25.34
N SER A 104 10.94 11.83 -25.96
CA SER A 104 10.69 13.25 -26.27
C SER A 104 10.31 14.09 -25.06
#